data_AF-A0A3D0M3P1-F1
#
_entry.id   AF-A0A3D0M3P1-F1
#
_cell.length_a   1.000
_cell.length_b   1.000
_cell.length_c   1.000
_cell.angle_alpha   90.00
_cell.angle_beta   90.00
_cell.angle_gamma   90.00
#
_symmetry.space_group_name_H-M   'P 1'
#
loop_
_entity.id
_entity.type
_entity.pdbx_description
1 polymer ?
#
loop_
_entity_poly.entity_id
_entity_poly.type
_entity_poly.pdbx_seq_one_letter_code
_entity_poly.pdbx_strand_id
1 'polypeptide(L)'
;MKPKRISVRFNLENDVDRKAWEYLQGAEGSKNSAVISAINTFFEPDATPIADVVRQTIKECFQNVAVMQTKTDKKPDTLSEDENNLLDTLDEFLGG
;
A
#
# COMPACT_ATOMS: atom_id res chain seq x y z
N MET A 1 -40.02 -18.70 -10.80
CA MET A 1 -39.66 -18.58 -9.36
C MET A 1 -40.19 -17.25 -8.84
N LYS A 2 -40.73 -17.14 -7.62
CA LYS A 2 -41.21 -15.86 -7.07
C LYS A 2 -40.05 -15.10 -6.40
N PRO A 3 -39.88 -13.79 -6.64
CA PRO A 3 -38.82 -13.02 -5.97
C PRO A 3 -39.07 -12.98 -4.46
N LYS A 4 -37.99 -13.01 -3.68
CA LYS A 4 -38.01 -12.81 -2.23
C LYS A 4 -37.74 -11.34 -1.92
N ARG A 5 -38.43 -10.80 -0.91
CA ARG A 5 -38.31 -9.38 -0.51
C ARG A 5 -37.61 -9.27 0.83
N ILE A 6 -36.67 -8.34 0.93
CA ILE A 6 -36.03 -7.89 2.17
C ILE A 6 -36.33 -6.40 2.38
N SER A 7 -36.26 -5.93 3.63
CA SER A 7 -36.37 -4.51 3.98
C SER A 7 -35.19 -4.15 4.87
N VAL A 8 -34.48 -3.08 4.50
CA VAL A 8 -33.31 -2.56 5.22
C VAL A 8 -33.62 -1.13 5.66
N ARG A 9 -33.24 -0.79 6.89
CA ARG A 9 -33.34 0.57 7.44
C ARG A 9 -31.93 1.07 7.73
N PHE A 10 -31.65 2.32 7.37
CA PHE A 10 -30.37 2.96 7.60
C PHE A 10 -30.52 3.95 8.75
N ASN A 11 -29.64 3.88 9.74
CA ASN A 11 -29.53 4.93 10.75
C ASN A 11 -28.62 6.05 10.24
N LEU A 12 -29.17 7.19 9.84
CA LEU A 12 -28.38 8.30 9.30
C LEU A 12 -27.51 9.03 10.35
N GLU A 13 -27.74 8.77 11.63
CA GLU A 13 -26.87 9.25 12.72
C GLU A 13 -25.62 8.36 12.89
N ASN A 14 -25.64 7.15 12.33
CA ASN A 14 -24.47 6.28 12.29
C ASN A 14 -23.71 6.50 10.97
N ASP A 15 -22.40 6.78 11.08
CA ASP A 15 -21.57 7.10 9.92
C ASP A 15 -21.47 5.96 8.89
N VAL A 16 -21.43 4.71 9.33
CA VAL A 16 -21.31 3.53 8.46
C VAL A 16 -22.61 3.34 7.68
N ASP A 17 -23.75 3.40 8.36
CA ASP A 17 -25.07 3.28 7.75
C ASP A 17 -25.34 4.43 6.78
N ARG A 18 -25.02 5.67 7.18
CA ARG A 18 -25.15 6.86 6.33
C ARG A 18 -24.34 6.71 5.05
N LYS A 19 -23.09 6.27 5.15
CA LYS A 19 -22.22 6.04 3.99
C LYS A 19 -22.77 4.94 3.07
N ALA A 20 -23.28 3.84 3.63
CA ALA A 20 -23.92 2.80 2.85
C ALA A 20 -25.18 3.31 2.13
N TRP A 21 -25.97 4.17 2.78
CA TRP A 21 -27.11 4.84 2.18
C TRP A 21 -26.69 5.74 1.01
N GLU A 22 -25.66 6.58 1.20
CA GLU A 22 -25.13 7.47 0.15
C GLU A 22 -24.65 6.69 -1.09
N TYR A 23 -23.92 5.59 -0.89
CA TYR A 23 -23.51 4.70 -1.98
C TYR A 23 -24.69 4.09 -2.71
N LEU A 24 -25.72 3.64 -2.00
CA LEU A 24 -26.91 3.08 -2.61
C LEU A 24 -27.73 4.13 -3.39
N GLN A 25 -27.69 5.39 -2.96
CA GLN A 25 -28.34 6.51 -3.63
C GLN A 25 -27.61 6.92 -4.92
N GLY A 26 -26.27 6.83 -4.93
CA GLY A 26 -25.43 7.12 -6.10
C GLY A 26 -25.27 5.95 -7.07
N ALA A 27 -25.79 4.76 -6.75
CA ALA A 27 -25.66 3.58 -7.61
C ALA A 27 -26.37 3.77 -8.96
N GLU A 28 -25.65 3.51 -10.04
CA GLU A 28 -26.22 3.46 -11.39
C GLU A 28 -27.12 2.22 -11.53
N GLY A 29 -28.30 2.40 -12.13
CA GLY A 29 -29.27 1.31 -12.32
C GLY A 29 -30.12 1.01 -11.07
N SER A 30 -30.37 -0.28 -10.81
CA SER A 30 -31.28 -0.69 -9.73
C SER A 30 -30.55 -0.81 -8.39
N LYS A 31 -31.15 -0.23 -7.34
CA LYS A 31 -30.70 -0.44 -5.94
C LYS A 31 -30.63 -1.93 -5.58
N ASN A 32 -31.55 -2.73 -6.12
CA ASN A 32 -31.55 -4.17 -5.89
C ASN A 32 -30.32 -4.86 -6.50
N SER A 33 -29.92 -4.49 -7.73
CA SER A 33 -28.71 -5.05 -8.34
C SER A 33 -27.46 -4.59 -7.59
N ALA A 34 -27.39 -3.32 -7.18
CA ALA A 34 -26.27 -2.81 -6.39
C ALA A 34 -26.09 -3.59 -5.07
N VAL A 35 -27.18 -3.83 -4.33
CA VAL A 35 -27.16 -4.61 -3.09
C VAL A 35 -26.73 -6.06 -3.34
N ILE A 36 -27.29 -6.72 -4.35
CA ILE A 36 -26.94 -8.11 -4.69
C ILE A 36 -25.47 -8.22 -5.08
N SER A 37 -24.97 -7.31 -5.92
CA SER A 37 -23.56 -7.31 -6.33
C SER A 37 -22.63 -7.11 -5.14
N ALA A 38 -22.91 -6.13 -4.27
CA ALA A 38 -22.10 -5.88 -3.08
C ALA A 38 -22.06 -7.10 -2.14
N ILE A 39 -23.20 -7.78 -1.92
CA ILE A 39 -23.26 -8.99 -1.11
C ILE A 39 -22.44 -10.12 -1.75
N ASN A 40 -22.63 -10.34 -3.05
CA ASN A 40 -21.89 -11.38 -3.76
C ASN A 40 -20.39 -11.13 -3.68
N THR A 41 -19.91 -9.92 -3.98
CA THR A 41 -18.49 -9.56 -3.89
C THR A 41 -17.95 -9.67 -2.46
N PHE A 42 -18.73 -9.34 -1.44
CA PHE A 42 -18.31 -9.48 -0.04
C PHE A 42 -18.07 -10.94 0.37
N PHE A 43 -18.86 -11.87 -0.17
CA PHE A 43 -18.74 -13.31 0.11
C PHE A 43 -17.99 -14.09 -0.96
N GLU A 44 -17.58 -13.44 -2.06
CA GLU A 44 -16.82 -14.07 -3.12
C GLU A 44 -15.47 -14.49 -2.53
N PRO A 45 -15.04 -15.76 -2.70
CA PRO A 45 -13.74 -16.17 -2.21
C PRO A 45 -12.68 -15.32 -2.91
N ASP A 46 -11.79 -14.67 -2.14
CA ASP A 46 -10.69 -13.88 -2.70
C ASP A 46 -9.98 -14.70 -3.77
N ALA A 47 -10.22 -14.36 -5.04
CA ALA A 47 -9.49 -14.92 -6.16
C ALA A 47 -8.07 -14.35 -6.09
N THR A 48 -7.21 -15.00 -5.31
CA THR A 48 -5.83 -14.61 -4.97
C THR A 48 -5.74 -13.13 -4.59
N PRO A 49 -5.67 -12.78 -3.28
CA PRO A 49 -5.54 -11.41 -2.83
C PRO A 49 -4.55 -10.63 -3.70
N ILE A 50 -4.89 -9.42 -4.15
CA ILE A 50 -4.03 -8.64 -5.05
C ILE A 50 -2.60 -8.49 -4.50
N ALA A 51 -2.45 -8.49 -3.18
CA ALA A 51 -1.17 -8.51 -2.49
C ALA A 51 -0.33 -9.76 -2.81
N ASP A 52 -0.95 -10.92 -2.96
CA ASP A 52 -0.29 -12.18 -3.34
C ASP A 52 0.06 -12.20 -4.83
N VAL A 53 -0.79 -11.64 -5.68
CA VAL A 53 -0.45 -11.41 -7.10
C VAL A 53 0.78 -10.50 -7.19
N VAL A 54 0.78 -9.37 -6.50
CA VAL A 54 1.91 -8.42 -6.47
C VAL A 54 3.18 -9.09 -5.93
N ARG A 55 3.09 -9.84 -4.83
CA ARG A 55 4.23 -10.59 -4.27
C ARG A 55 4.78 -11.60 -5.26
N GLN A 56 3.91 -12.35 -5.92
CA GLN A 56 4.31 -13.36 -6.91
C GLN A 56 4.96 -12.70 -8.12
N THR A 57 4.39 -11.62 -8.66
CA THR A 57 4.98 -10.87 -9.78
C THR A 57 6.36 -10.33 -9.43
N ILE A 58 6.54 -9.71 -8.26
CA ILE A 58 7.85 -9.26 -7.79
C ILE A 58 8.82 -10.44 -7.73
N LYS A 59 8.41 -11.56 -7.11
CA LYS A 59 9.25 -12.75 -7.01
C LYS A 59 9.68 -13.28 -8.39
N GLU A 60 8.76 -13.35 -9.35
CA GLU A 60 9.05 -13.80 -10.71
C GLU A 60 9.99 -12.85 -11.46
N CYS A 61 9.79 -11.53 -11.35
CA CYS A 61 10.67 -10.54 -11.98
C CYS A 61 12.11 -10.61 -11.45
N PHE A 62 12.30 -10.91 -10.16
CA PHE A 62 13.61 -10.93 -9.52
C PHE A 62 14.24 -12.32 -9.39
N GLN A 63 13.56 -13.40 -9.79
CA GLN A 63 14.05 -14.78 -9.69
C GLN A 63 15.36 -15.02 -10.47
N ASN A 64 15.57 -14.32 -11.60
CA ASN A 64 16.73 -14.48 -12.47
C ASN A 64 17.65 -13.25 -12.49
N VAL A 65 17.40 -12.27 -11.61
CA VAL A 65 18.29 -11.12 -11.48
C VAL A 65 19.52 -11.58 -10.72
N ALA A 66 20.65 -11.67 -11.40
CA ALA A 66 21.94 -11.79 -10.76
C ALA A 66 22.16 -10.51 -9.94
N VAL A 67 21.79 -10.56 -8.66
CA VAL A 67 22.10 -9.51 -7.70
C VAL A 67 23.61 -9.48 -7.61
N MET A 68 24.25 -8.57 -8.35
CA MET A 68 25.60 -8.15 -8.02
C MET A 68 25.48 -7.45 -6.68
N GLN A 69 25.58 -8.25 -5.63
CA GLN A 69 25.79 -7.76 -4.28
C GLN A 69 27.14 -7.05 -4.37
N THR A 70 27.11 -5.74 -4.62
CA THR A 70 28.27 -4.91 -4.37
C THR A 70 28.54 -5.12 -2.90
N LYS A 71 29.59 -5.89 -2.61
CA LYS A 71 30.18 -5.89 -1.29
C LYS A 71 30.49 -4.42 -1.04
N THR A 72 29.67 -3.75 -0.23
CA THR A 72 30.15 -2.61 0.51
C THR A 72 31.20 -3.20 1.44
N ASP A 73 32.42 -3.34 0.92
CA ASP A 73 33.59 -3.41 1.76
C ASP A 73 33.52 -2.13 2.58
N LYS A 74 33.15 -2.29 3.85
CA LYS A 74 33.28 -1.27 4.87
C LYS A 74 34.78 -0.96 4.92
N LYS A 75 35.23 -0.01 4.09
CA LYS A 75 36.54 0.59 4.22
C LYS A 75 36.53 1.27 5.60
N PRO A 76 37.52 1.02 6.48
CA PRO A 76 37.58 1.76 7.73
C PRO A 76 37.58 3.25 7.39
N ASP A 77 36.79 4.04 8.14
CA ASP A 77 36.73 5.50 8.07
C ASP A 77 38.07 6.09 8.53
N THR A 78 39.13 5.88 7.76
CA THR A 78 40.37 6.64 7.88
C THR A 78 40.25 7.79 6.90
N LEU A 79 40.01 8.99 7.45
CA LEU A 79 40.06 10.24 6.70
C LEU A 79 41.36 10.31 5.90
N SER A 80 41.28 10.77 4.66
CA SER A 80 42.49 10.98 3.85
C SER A 80 43.36 12.07 4.47
N GLU A 81 44.65 12.10 4.14
CA GLU A 81 45.54 13.18 4.59
C GLU A 81 45.02 14.56 4.17
N ASP A 82 44.39 14.67 2.99
CA ASP A 82 43.78 15.91 2.52
C ASP A 82 42.60 16.36 3.37
N GLU A 83 41.79 15.41 3.84
CA GLU A 83 40.66 15.69 4.74
C GLU A 83 41.14 16.11 6.13
N ASN A 84 42.20 15.50 6.65
CA ASN A 84 42.82 15.91 7.91
C ASN A 84 43.42 17.31 7.82
N ASN A 85 44.14 17.61 6.74
CA ASN A 85 44.72 18.94 6.50
C ASN A 85 43.63 20.03 6.40
N LEU A 86 42.47 19.70 5.81
CA LEU A 86 41.34 20.62 5.75
C LEU A 86 40.76 20.91 7.15
N LEU A 87 40.64 19.89 8.00
CA LEU A 87 40.16 20.05 9.37
C LEU A 87 41.13 20.88 10.23
N ASP A 88 42.42 20.64 10.12
CA ASP A 88 43.45 21.42 10.83
C ASP A 88 43.41 22.90 10.41
N THR A 89 43.19 23.17 9.11
CA THR A 89 43.03 24.54 8.59
C THR A 89 41.77 25.21 9.14
N LEU A 90 40.67 24.46 9.31
CA LEU A 90 39.43 24.99 9.87
C LEU A 90 39.56 25.29 11.37
N ASP A 91 40.30 24.48 12.11
CA ASP A 91 40.55 24.67 13.54
C ASP A 91 41.41 25.92 13.80
N GLU A 92 42.44 26.13 12.98
CA GLU A 92 43.26 27.35 13.01
C GLU A 92 42.44 28.60 12.67
N PHE A 93 41.49 28.51 11.74
CA PHE A 93 40.61 29.63 11.38
C PHE A 93 39.58 29.98 12.46
N LEU A 94 39.04 28.98 13.17
CA LEU A 94 38.05 29.18 14.22
C LEU A 94 38.67 29.51 15.59
N GLY A 95 40.00 29.44 15.69
CA GLY A 95 40.76 29.87 16.86
C GLY A 95 40.48 29.01 18.08
N GLY A 96 40.94 27.75 18.03
CA GLY A 96 40.77 26.71 19.06
C GLY A 96 40.89 27.17 20.52
#